data_AF-A0A7V9YZR8-F1
#
_entry.id   AF-A0A7V9YZR8-F1
#
_cell.length_a   1.000
_cell.length_b   1.000
_cell.length_c   1.000
_cell.angle_alpha   90.00
_cell.angle_beta   90.00
_cell.angle_gamma   90.00
#
_symmetry.space_group_name_H-M   'P 1'
#
loop_
_entity.id
_entity.type
_entity.pdbx_description
1 polymer ?
#
loop_
_entity_poly.entity_id
_entity_poly.type
_entity_poly.pdbx_seq_one_letter_code
_entity_poly.pdbx_strand_id
1 'polypeptide(L)' 'MAELFSVRYFEENLRQHVEMNKKFQSKVDAMNSYYRSVVSTLVNQSLTKSSEIVRRLQNLDEAYNKVKAES' A
#
# COMPACT_ATOMS: atom_id res chain seq x y z
N MET A 1 -17.31 -0.77 -2.31
CA MET A 1 -16.25 -1.73 -2.65
C MET A 1 -15.23 -1.02 -3.51
N ALA A 2 -14.01 -0.80 -3.02
CA ALA A 2 -12.93 -0.29 -3.86
C ALA A 2 -12.46 -1.39 -4.82
N GLU A 3 -12.11 -1.01 -6.05
CA GLU A 3 -11.52 -1.93 -7.02
C GLU A 3 -10.16 -2.43 -6.50
N LEU A 4 -9.89 -3.73 -6.64
CA LEU A 4 -8.65 -4.33 -6.16
C LEU A 4 -7.42 -3.63 -6.74
N PHE A 5 -6.44 -3.33 -5.89
CA PHE A 5 -5.20 -2.65 -6.26
C PHE A 5 -5.39 -1.25 -6.89
N SER A 6 -6.56 -0.63 -6.72
CA SER A 6 -6.75 0.79 -6.99
C SER A 6 -6.08 1.64 -5.88
N VAL A 7 -5.88 2.93 -6.16
CA VAL A 7 -5.35 3.88 -5.16
C VAL A 7 -6.20 3.85 -3.89
N ARG A 8 -7.54 3.94 -4.03
CA ARG A 8 -8.48 3.92 -2.90
C ARG A 8 -8.39 2.62 -2.09
N TYR A 9 -8.21 1.48 -2.76
CA TYR A 9 -8.01 0.20 -2.07
C TYR A 9 -6.75 0.25 -1.20
N PHE A 10 -5.64 0.76 -1.71
CA PHE A 10 -4.41 0.88 -0.92
C PHE A 10 -4.51 1.92 0.19
N GLU A 11 -5.20 3.05 -0.02
CA GLU A 11 -5.45 4.03 1.04
C GLU A 11 -6.23 3.43 2.21
N GLU A 12 -7.33 2.71 1.92
CA GLU A 12 -8.14 2.06 2.95
C GLU A 12 -7.32 1.02 3.75
N ASN A 13 -6.54 0.19 3.07
CA ASN A 13 -5.69 -0.80 3.73
C ASN A 13 -4.53 -0.17 4.52
N LEU A 14 -3.90 0.90 4.00
CA LEU A 14 -2.85 1.62 4.72
C LEU A 14 -3.39 2.21 6.02
N ARG A 15 -4.55 2.88 5.97
CA ARG A 15 -5.19 3.45 7.17
C ARG A 15 -5.54 2.35 8.19
N GLN A 16 -6.07 1.22 7.74
CA GLN A 16 -6.34 0.08 8.62
C GLN A 16 -5.06 -0.49 9.24
N HIS A 17 -4.01 -0.69 8.45
CA HIS A 17 -2.73 -1.23 8.95
C HIS A 17 -2.08 -0.27 9.97
N VAL A 18 -2.12 1.04 9.72
CA VAL A 18 -1.67 2.05 10.68
C VAL A 18 -2.48 1.97 11.97
N GLU A 19 -3.81 1.92 11.89
CA GLU A 19 -4.68 1.86 13.06
C GLU A 19 -4.45 0.60 13.91
N MET A 20 -4.19 -0.54 13.26
CA MET A 20 -3.86 -1.79 13.95
C MET A 20 -2.49 -1.76 14.63
N ASN A 21 -1.52 -1.06 14.06
CA ASN A 21 -0.13 -1.04 14.54
C ASN A 21 0.24 0.21 15.33
N LYS A 22 -0.66 1.18 15.50
CA LYS A 22 -0.39 2.46 16.18
C LYS A 22 0.11 2.35 17.62
N LYS A 23 -0.12 1.21 18.27
CA LYS A 23 0.35 0.93 19.64
C LYS A 23 1.84 0.57 19.69
N PHE A 24 2.41 0.11 18.59
CA PHE A 24 3.77 -0.44 18.52
C PHE A 24 4.67 0.32 17.55
N GLN A 25 4.09 1.02 16.57
CA GLN A 25 4.82 1.68 15.49
C GLN A 25 4.29 3.09 15.25
N SER A 26 5.17 3.99 14.82
CA SER A 26 4.75 5.28 14.28
C SER A 26 3.92 5.06 13.00
N LYS A 27 3.07 6.03 12.65
CA LYS A 27 2.30 6.00 11.39
C LYS A 27 3.19 5.71 10.19
N VAL A 28 4.33 6.39 10.09
CA VAL A 28 5.27 6.24 8.96
C VAL A 28 5.90 4.85 8.94
N ASP A 29 6.29 4.30 10.10
CA ASP A 29 6.88 2.95 10.17
C ASP A 29 5.87 1.86 9.81
N ALA A 30 4.63 2.00 10.29
CA ALA A 30 3.53 1.11 9.93
C ALA A 30 3.28 1.17 8.42
N MET A 31 3.21 2.37 7.83
CA MET A 31 3.06 2.52 6.37
C MET A 31 4.23 1.94 5.59
N ASN A 32 5.48 2.14 6.05
CA ASN A 32 6.67 1.60 5.39
C ASN A 32 6.69 0.07 5.40
N SER A 33 6.32 -0.55 6.52
CA SER A 33 6.24 -2.01 6.64
C SER A 33 5.17 -2.59 5.70
N TYR A 34 4.00 -1.96 5.63
CA TYR A 34 2.94 -2.32 4.69
C TYR A 34 3.42 -2.20 3.25
N TYR A 35 3.99 -1.05 2.89
CA TYR A 35 4.50 -0.77 1.55
C TYR A 35 5.49 -1.84 1.11
N ARG A 36 6.51 -2.13 1.93
CA ARG A 36 7.51 -3.16 1.63
C ARG A 36 6.89 -4.55 1.43
N SER A 37 5.91 -4.91 2.27
CA SER A 37 5.22 -6.19 2.18
C SER A 37 4.48 -6.32 0.84
N VAL A 38 3.65 -5.32 0.50
CA VAL A 38 2.86 -5.32 -0.74
C VAL A 38 3.74 -5.32 -1.98
N VAL A 39 4.80 -4.51 -2.02
CA VAL A 39 5.76 -4.50 -3.14
C VAL A 39 6.39 -5.88 -3.32
N SER A 40 6.84 -6.51 -2.24
CA SER A 40 7.40 -7.86 -2.29
C SER A 40 6.41 -8.88 -2.86
N THR A 41 5.15 -8.82 -2.44
CA THR A 41 4.10 -9.69 -2.96
C THR A 41 3.85 -9.46 -4.46
N LEU A 42 3.72 -8.20 -4.89
CA LEU A 42 3.44 -7.85 -6.28
C LEU A 42 4.57 -8.25 -7.23
N VAL A 43 5.84 -8.05 -6.82
CA VAL A 43 7.01 -8.41 -7.63
C VAL A 43 7.20 -9.92 -7.73
N ASN A 44 6.93 -10.67 -6.65
CA ASN A 44 7.02 -12.14 -6.66
C ASN A 44 5.84 -12.81 -7.38
N GLN A 45 4.85 -12.05 -7.84
CA GLN A 45 3.68 -12.58 -8.52
C GLN A 45 4.00 -12.94 -9.98
N SER A 46 4.57 -14.14 -10.17
CA SER A 46 5.11 -14.64 -11.46
C SER A 46 4.13 -14.69 -12.64
N LEU A 47 2.81 -14.67 -12.37
CA LEU A 47 1.76 -14.79 -13.39
C LEU A 47 1.20 -13.44 -13.89
N THR A 48 1.65 -12.30 -13.34
CA THR A 48 1.10 -10.98 -13.69
C THR A 48 1.99 -10.30 -14.74
N LYS A 49 1.40 -9.68 -15.76
CA LYS A 49 2.15 -8.91 -16.76
C LYS A 49 2.92 -7.78 -16.07
N SER A 50 4.19 -7.56 -16.45
CA SER A 50 5.04 -6.52 -15.84
C SER A 50 4.40 -5.13 -15.87
N SER A 51 3.69 -4.77 -16.94
CA SER A 51 2.97 -3.50 -17.06
C SER A 51 1.88 -3.32 -16.01
N GLU A 52 1.21 -4.40 -15.63
CA GLU A 52 0.16 -4.38 -14.61
C GLU A 52 0.76 -4.30 -13.20
N ILE A 53 1.88 -4.99 -12.95
CA ILE A 53 2.65 -4.84 -11.71
C ILE A 53 3.08 -3.37 -11.53
N VAL A 54 3.66 -2.75 -12.57
CA VAL A 54 4.06 -1.33 -12.52
C VAL A 54 2.87 -0.42 -12.20
N ARG A 55 1.72 -0.61 -12.85
CA ARG A 55 0.51 0.17 -12.58
C ARG A 55 0.05 0.03 -11.13
N ARG A 56 0.06 -1.19 -10.58
CA ARG A 56 -0.30 -1.44 -9.17
C ARG A 56 0.68 -0.79 -8.20
N LEU A 57 1.98 -0.80 -8.51
CA LEU A 57 3.01 -0.11 -7.72
C LEU A 57 2.83 1.42 -7.76
N GLN A 58 2.50 2.00 -8.92
CA GLN A 58 2.18 3.42 -9.04
C GLN A 58 0.95 3.79 -8.18
N ASN A 59 -0.10 2.97 -8.22
CA ASN A 59 -1.28 3.18 -7.39
C ASN A 59 -0.95 3.11 -5.88
N LEU A 60 -0.07 2.19 -5.50
CA LEU A 60 0.39 2.05 -4.11
C LEU A 60 1.20 3.28 -3.67
N ASP A 61 2.09 3.78 -4.52
CA ASP A 61 2.90 4.98 -4.23
C ASP A 61 2.04 6.24 -4.07
N GLU A 62 1.04 6.41 -4.96
CA GLU A 62 0.08 7.52 -4.84
C GLU A 62 -0.70 7.44 -3.52
N ALA A 63 -1.22 6.26 -3.18
CA ALA A 63 -1.95 6.04 -1.93
C ALA A 63 -1.08 6.30 -0.70
N TYR A 64 0.18 5.85 -0.72
CA TYR A 64 1.14 6.08 0.35
C TYR A 64 1.37 7.57 0.57
N ASN A 65 1.63 8.33 -0.51
CA ASN A 65 1.88 9.77 -0.41
C ASN A 65 0.66 10.54 0.10
N LYS A 66 -0.56 10.14 -0.31
CA LYS A 66 -1.81 10.72 0.20
C LYS A 66 -2.00 10.47 1.69
N VAL A 67 -1.93 9.22 2.14
CA VAL A 67 -2.11 8.86 3.56
C VAL A 67 -1.00 9.44 4.43
N LYS A 68 0.21 9.61 3.90
CA LYS A 68 1.31 10.25 4.63
C LYS A 68 1.08 11.75 4.82
N ALA A 69 0.47 12.41 3.84
CA ALA A 69 0.12 13.83 3.92
C ALA A 69 -1.10 14.10 4.81
N GLU A 70 -1.94 13.10 5.07
CA GLU A 70 -3.02 13.20 6.06
C GLU A 70 -2.42 13.42 7.46
N SER A 71 -2.92 14.41 8.19
CA SER A 71 -2.48 14.76 9.55
C SER A 71 -2.97 13.77 10.59
#